data_AF-A0A3N6EUP2-F1
#
_entry.id   AF-A0A3N6EUP2-F1
#
_cell.length_a   1.000
_cell.length_b   1.000
_cell.length_c   1.000
_cell.angle_alpha   90.00
_cell.angle_beta   90.00
_cell.angle_gamma   90.00
#
_symmetry.space_group_name_H-M   'P 1'
#
loop_
_entity.id
_entity.type
_entity.pdbx_description
1 polymer ?
#
loop_
_entity_poly.entity_id
_entity_poly.type
_entity_poly.pdbx_seq_one_letter_code
_entity_poly.pdbx_strand_id
1 'polypeptide(L)'
;MPSHAAAHTKGRASVLAALTATVLTVTGTPAFAAPDDGHPMDRAFALAAARFDVPRDLLAAVGYGETRLDGHSGRPSQAGGFGVMHLVSNPTNRTLERAAALTGKPLAELRTDTGANIMGGAAMLRGYADKLGLDARDRDDIDAWYPAVARYGGAQGPAAVLYADAVYTFLASGLDAVVPGGERISVTSRPVAPHKGTLAASGVRTQSPDYPSALWVPADPNNFAAGRSAKIDKVIVHVTQGSYAGSISWFQNPAAEVSAHYVVRSSDGEITQTVRNSDTAYHAKSANASALGIEHEGFIDDPSWFTDTMYRSSAALTKSLCDRYGIPKDRAHIIGHSEAPGNDHTDPGPYWDWNRYMELVGGAAGGGEGADRLSFTSYAPQQSGSTGAQVEAVQQLLNDQGYSAGAVDGSFGPATKTAVTAYQAARGLNADGVVGARTWTALLSAGATPSLQQGASGDEVKRLQRALTAALGSTVGVDGSFGPATVTAVRNYQTSRGLTADGLVGPGTWTALQTGR
;
A
#
# COMPACT_ATOMS: atom_id res chain seq x y z
N MET A 1 44.78 37.92 86.28
CA MET A 1 45.58 36.78 86.79
C MET A 1 45.56 35.69 85.74
N PRO A 2 46.72 35.12 85.42
CA PRO A 2 47.47 35.53 84.23
C PRO A 2 47.60 34.33 83.25
N SER A 3 48.26 34.35 82.09
CA SER A 3 49.47 35.07 81.68
C SER A 3 49.79 34.74 80.22
N HIS A 4 50.26 35.77 79.50
CA HIS A 4 51.44 35.79 78.62
C HIS A 4 51.45 34.96 77.32
N ALA A 5 52.02 35.44 76.21
CA ALA A 5 52.66 36.71 75.91
C ALA A 5 52.79 36.91 74.38
N ALA A 6 52.89 38.19 74.03
CA ALA A 6 53.36 38.75 72.78
C ALA A 6 54.70 38.18 72.28
N ALA A 7 54.95 38.23 70.96
CA ALA A 7 55.83 39.27 70.40
C ALA A 7 56.16 39.04 68.91
N HIS A 8 55.75 40.02 68.11
CA HIS A 8 56.51 40.75 67.10
C HIS A 8 57.78 40.15 66.45
N THR A 9 57.72 40.20 65.11
CA THR A 9 58.60 40.96 64.17
C THR A 9 59.63 40.26 63.28
N LYS A 10 59.55 40.69 62.01
CA LYS A 10 60.59 40.97 60.99
C LYS A 10 61.01 39.85 60.04
N GLY A 11 60.90 40.16 58.74
CA GLY A 11 61.96 39.82 57.78
C GLY A 11 61.52 39.41 56.38
N ARG A 12 61.41 40.40 55.48
CA ARG A 12 61.69 40.40 54.02
C ARG A 12 61.96 39.03 53.35
N ALA A 13 61.09 38.58 52.44
CA ALA A 13 61.10 38.89 50.99
C ALA A 13 61.85 37.85 50.15
N SER A 14 61.06 37.15 49.32
CA SER A 14 61.25 36.97 47.87
C SER A 14 61.41 35.52 47.36
N VAL A 15 60.67 35.32 46.25
CA VAL A 15 60.87 34.38 45.14
C VAL A 15 60.14 33.02 45.20
N LEU A 16 58.94 33.05 44.61
CA LEU A 16 58.56 32.28 43.41
C LEU A 16 58.80 30.75 43.42
N ALA A 17 57.72 30.00 43.63
CA ALA A 17 57.52 28.71 42.95
C ALA A 17 56.01 28.47 42.77
N ALA A 18 55.64 28.18 41.53
CA ALA A 18 54.29 28.08 41.02
C ALA A 18 53.43 27.05 41.76
N LEU A 19 52.23 27.45 42.19
CA LEU A 19 51.13 26.53 42.48
C LEU A 19 50.17 26.58 41.29
N THR A 20 50.30 25.54 40.48
CA THR A 20 49.43 25.12 39.39
C THR A 20 47.95 25.24 39.76
N ALA A 21 47.20 25.93 38.90
CA ALA A 21 45.76 25.93 38.88
C ALA A 21 45.24 24.48 38.89
N THR A 22 44.37 24.17 39.85
CA THR A 22 43.57 22.96 39.84
C THR A 22 42.68 23.01 38.60
N VAL A 23 43.08 22.28 37.55
CA VAL A 23 42.22 21.96 36.43
C VAL A 23 41.08 21.13 37.01
N LEU A 24 39.90 21.77 37.14
CA LEU A 24 38.66 21.03 37.29
C LEU A 24 38.46 20.32 35.94
N THR A 25 38.91 19.07 35.84
CA THR A 25 38.51 18.21 34.73
C THR A 25 37.02 17.98 34.89
N VAL A 26 36.22 18.81 34.22
CA VAL A 26 34.88 18.41 33.81
C VAL A 26 35.09 17.24 32.88
N THR A 27 35.10 16.02 33.42
CA THR A 27 34.85 14.84 32.62
C THR A 27 33.43 15.00 32.12
N GLY A 28 33.30 15.60 30.94
CA GLY A 28 32.07 15.50 30.17
C GLY A 28 31.82 14.02 30.00
N THR A 29 30.84 13.51 30.75
CA THR A 29 30.21 12.27 30.34
C THR A 29 29.78 12.50 28.89
N PRO A 30 30.13 11.61 27.94
CA PRO A 30 29.44 11.66 26.65
C PRO A 30 27.96 11.62 27.01
N ALA A 31 27.20 12.61 26.57
CA ALA A 31 25.76 12.55 26.64
C ALA A 31 25.39 11.30 25.83
N PHE A 32 25.21 10.18 26.53
CA PHE A 32 24.54 9.02 25.96
C PHE A 32 23.22 9.57 25.45
N ALA A 33 23.05 9.59 24.14
CA ALA A 33 21.76 9.83 23.52
C ALA A 33 20.76 8.97 24.31
N ALA A 34 19.71 9.62 24.82
CA ALA A 34 18.63 8.90 25.46
C ALA A 34 18.24 7.72 24.54
N PRO A 35 18.00 6.51 25.09
CA PRO A 35 17.62 5.38 24.27
C PRO A 35 16.47 5.80 23.36
N ASP A 36 16.67 5.61 22.06
CA ASP A 36 15.71 5.94 21.01
C ASP A 36 14.39 5.26 21.36
N ASP A 37 13.33 6.06 21.45
CA ASP A 37 12.04 5.74 22.04
C ASP A 37 11.22 4.73 21.21
N GLY A 38 11.88 4.01 20.30
CA GLY A 38 11.30 3.03 19.38
C GLY A 38 10.54 3.66 18.21
N HIS A 39 10.54 4.99 18.11
CA HIS A 39 9.73 5.77 17.15
C HIS A 39 10.53 6.89 16.43
N PRO A 40 11.63 6.56 15.73
CA PRO A 40 12.49 7.57 15.10
C PRO A 40 11.79 8.38 14.00
N MET A 41 10.86 7.79 13.24
CA MET A 41 10.19 8.49 12.14
C MET A 41 9.07 9.42 12.63
N ASP A 42 8.25 8.99 13.59
CA ASP A 42 7.20 9.83 14.19
C ASP A 42 7.81 11.07 14.86
N ARG A 43 8.90 10.86 15.60
CA ARG A 43 9.68 11.94 16.21
C ARG A 43 10.25 12.88 15.15
N ALA A 44 10.74 12.35 14.03
CA ALA A 44 11.22 13.19 12.92
C ALA A 44 10.11 14.06 12.33
N PHE A 45 8.89 13.52 12.15
CA PHE A 45 7.72 14.29 11.74
C PHE A 45 7.39 15.41 12.74
N ALA A 46 7.37 15.11 14.04
CA ALA A 46 7.10 16.09 15.09
C ALA A 46 8.16 17.22 15.12
N LEU A 47 9.45 16.87 15.02
CA LEU A 47 10.54 17.84 15.01
C LEU A 47 10.52 18.73 13.76
N ALA A 48 10.27 18.14 12.58
CA ALA A 48 10.19 18.88 11.33
C ALA A 48 8.97 19.83 11.31
N ALA A 49 7.82 19.35 11.76
CA ALA A 49 6.60 20.12 11.92
C ALA A 49 6.81 21.34 12.83
N ALA A 50 7.38 21.13 14.02
CA ALA A 50 7.65 22.21 14.96
C ALA A 50 8.68 23.22 14.43
N ARG A 51 9.72 22.75 13.72
CA ARG A 51 10.77 23.62 13.18
C ARG A 51 10.27 24.52 12.06
N PHE A 52 9.41 24.00 11.19
CA PHE A 52 8.95 24.71 9.99
C PHE A 52 7.54 25.25 10.10
N ASP A 53 6.89 25.09 11.26
CA ASP A 53 5.54 25.58 11.52
C ASP A 53 4.56 25.05 10.45
N VAL A 54 4.59 23.72 10.32
CA VAL A 54 3.75 22.89 9.43
C VAL A 54 2.97 21.91 10.32
N PRO A 55 1.67 21.67 10.10
CA PRO A 55 0.93 20.66 10.86
C PRO A 55 1.56 19.26 10.70
N ARG A 56 1.87 18.58 11.80
CA ARG A 56 2.54 17.26 11.78
C ARG A 56 1.76 16.20 11.00
N ASP A 57 0.45 16.14 11.19
CA ASP A 57 -0.44 15.19 10.50
C ASP A 57 -0.51 15.46 8.99
N LEU A 58 -0.47 16.72 8.57
CA LEU A 58 -0.38 17.09 7.15
C LEU A 58 0.94 16.60 6.55
N LEU A 59 2.05 16.83 7.26
CA LEU A 59 3.37 16.42 6.81
C LEU A 59 3.48 14.89 6.68
N ALA A 60 2.93 14.14 7.64
CA ALA A 60 2.87 12.67 7.58
C ALA A 60 1.96 12.18 6.44
N ALA A 61 0.80 12.81 6.23
CA ALA A 61 -0.09 12.49 5.11
C ALA A 61 0.56 12.76 3.74
N VAL A 62 1.34 13.83 3.62
CA VAL A 62 2.18 14.12 2.45
C VAL A 62 3.22 13.01 2.25
N GLY A 63 3.99 12.64 3.29
CA GLY A 63 4.96 11.55 3.18
C GLY A 63 4.32 10.20 2.81
N TYR A 64 3.11 9.93 3.28
CA TYR A 64 2.37 8.74 2.87
C TYR A 64 1.89 8.82 1.42
N GLY A 65 1.42 9.99 0.97
CA GLY A 65 1.04 10.20 -0.43
C GLY A 65 2.22 10.21 -1.41
N GLU A 66 3.42 10.54 -0.93
CA GLU A 66 4.64 10.49 -1.73
C GLU A 66 5.20 9.07 -1.81
N THR A 67 5.42 8.39 -0.70
CA THR A 67 6.13 7.10 -0.74
C THR A 67 5.56 6.07 0.21
N ARG A 68 4.31 6.22 0.67
CA ARG A 68 3.73 5.38 1.73
C ARG A 68 4.63 5.29 2.96
N LEU A 69 5.38 6.37 3.22
CA LEU A 69 6.38 6.46 4.29
C LEU A 69 7.60 5.54 4.13
N ASP A 70 7.86 5.05 2.91
CA ASP A 70 9.06 4.31 2.57
C ASP A 70 10.18 5.25 2.11
N GLY A 71 11.36 5.13 2.72
CA GLY A 71 12.55 5.87 2.32
C GLY A 71 13.31 5.23 1.13
N HIS A 72 12.90 4.05 0.67
CA HIS A 72 13.52 3.25 -0.38
C HIS A 72 15.04 3.08 -0.20
N SER A 73 15.48 2.95 1.05
CA SER A 73 16.90 2.87 1.44
C SER A 73 17.77 4.01 0.85
N GLY A 74 17.17 5.17 0.56
CA GLY A 74 17.82 6.32 -0.04
C GLY A 74 18.21 6.17 -1.51
N ARG A 75 17.72 5.12 -2.19
CA ARG A 75 17.87 4.97 -3.64
C ARG A 75 16.89 5.91 -4.36
N PRO A 76 17.26 6.44 -5.54
CA PRO A 76 16.35 7.28 -6.31
C PRO A 76 15.22 6.45 -6.92
N SER A 77 14.05 7.06 -6.99
CA SER A 77 13.00 6.69 -7.96
C SER A 77 13.44 7.00 -9.39
N GLN A 78 12.68 6.52 -10.39
CA GLN A 78 12.95 6.83 -11.81
C GLN A 78 12.90 8.33 -12.13
N ALA A 79 12.09 9.09 -11.38
CA ALA A 79 12.03 10.54 -11.48
C ALA A 79 13.23 11.26 -10.82
N GLY A 80 14.13 10.53 -10.16
CA GLY A 80 15.22 11.10 -9.36
C GLY A 80 14.76 11.67 -8.01
N GLY A 81 13.62 11.20 -7.49
CA GLY A 81 13.11 11.51 -6.14
C GLY A 81 13.65 10.56 -5.07
N PHE A 82 13.91 11.09 -3.87
CA PHE A 82 14.57 10.38 -2.77
C PHE A 82 13.80 10.47 -1.45
N GLY A 83 13.84 9.38 -0.68
CA GLY A 83 13.36 9.30 0.69
C GLY A 83 11.84 9.46 0.86
N VAL A 84 11.38 9.48 2.11
CA VAL A 84 9.96 9.50 2.51
C VAL A 84 9.15 10.64 1.90
N MET A 85 9.81 11.77 1.63
CA MET A 85 9.19 12.99 1.12
C MET A 85 9.42 13.19 -0.38
N HIS A 86 9.98 12.20 -1.08
CA HIS A 86 10.27 12.21 -2.53
C HIS A 86 10.95 13.52 -3.00
N LEU A 87 12.06 13.89 -2.37
CA LEU A 87 12.80 15.09 -2.77
C LEU A 87 13.54 14.84 -4.09
N VAL A 88 13.23 15.61 -5.13
CA VAL A 88 13.61 15.36 -6.52
C VAL A 88 14.87 16.13 -6.92
N SER A 89 15.77 15.45 -7.63
CA SER A 89 16.93 16.03 -8.29
C SER A 89 17.01 15.54 -9.74
N ASN A 90 16.49 16.34 -10.67
CA ASN A 90 16.56 16.10 -12.11
C ASN A 90 16.61 17.46 -12.88
N PRO A 91 16.80 17.48 -14.22
CA PRO A 91 16.95 18.73 -14.98
C PRO A 91 15.80 19.72 -14.83
N THR A 92 14.58 19.25 -14.58
CA THR A 92 13.35 20.05 -14.56
C THR A 92 12.79 20.30 -13.16
N ASN A 93 13.18 19.49 -12.17
CA ASN A 93 12.74 19.59 -10.79
C ASN A 93 13.93 19.39 -9.82
N ARG A 94 14.16 20.39 -8.96
CA ARG A 94 15.31 20.51 -8.05
C ARG A 94 14.87 20.71 -6.59
N THR A 95 13.82 20.01 -6.16
CA THR A 95 13.32 20.13 -4.77
C THR A 95 14.33 19.61 -3.74
N LEU A 96 15.19 18.64 -4.08
CA LEU A 96 16.26 18.17 -3.20
C LEU A 96 17.29 19.27 -2.91
N GLU A 97 17.77 19.95 -3.95
CA GLU A 97 18.74 21.05 -3.81
C GLU A 97 18.13 22.24 -3.07
N ARG A 98 16.85 22.53 -3.33
CA ARG A 98 16.14 23.60 -2.61
C ARG A 98 15.91 23.23 -1.14
N ALA A 99 15.59 21.98 -0.83
CA ALA A 99 15.49 21.49 0.54
C ALA A 99 16.84 21.59 1.27
N ALA A 100 17.96 21.29 0.62
CA ALA A 100 19.30 21.49 1.18
C ALA A 100 19.55 22.96 1.54
N ALA A 101 19.22 23.88 0.64
CA ALA A 101 19.37 25.31 0.90
C ALA A 101 18.49 25.81 2.06
N LEU A 102 17.26 25.30 2.19
CA LEU A 102 16.32 25.72 3.23
C LEU A 102 16.64 25.11 4.61
N THR A 103 17.18 23.88 4.65
CA THR A 103 17.46 23.17 5.90
C THR A 103 18.89 23.34 6.40
N GLY A 104 19.82 23.69 5.48
CA GLY A 104 21.26 23.67 5.72
C GLY A 104 21.89 22.27 5.67
N LYS A 105 21.12 21.23 5.28
CA LYS A 105 21.61 19.85 5.25
C LYS A 105 22.33 19.51 3.94
N PRO A 106 23.37 18.66 3.99
CA PRO A 106 24.00 18.13 2.78
C PRO A 106 23.03 17.29 1.95
N LEU A 107 23.18 17.32 0.62
CA LEU A 107 22.38 16.52 -0.31
C LEU A 107 22.44 15.02 0.00
N ALA A 108 23.61 14.52 0.39
CA ALA A 108 23.78 13.11 0.73
C ALA A 108 22.91 12.71 1.92
N GLU A 109 22.84 13.54 2.96
CA GLU A 109 22.02 13.29 4.14
C GLU A 109 20.52 13.32 3.80
N LEU A 110 20.08 14.30 3.00
CA LEU A 110 18.68 14.36 2.54
C LEU A 110 18.25 13.17 1.68
N ARG A 111 19.20 12.44 1.06
CA ARG A 111 18.91 11.23 0.28
C ARG A 111 18.72 10.02 1.16
N THR A 112 19.59 9.82 2.15
CA THR A 112 19.71 8.54 2.86
C THR A 112 19.17 8.55 4.29
N ASP A 113 19.10 9.72 4.93
CA ASP A 113 18.59 9.85 6.30
C ASP A 113 17.12 10.27 6.29
N THR A 114 16.27 9.42 6.88
CA THR A 114 14.82 9.63 6.92
C THR A 114 14.45 10.95 7.60
N GLY A 115 15.07 11.27 8.74
CA GLY A 115 14.74 12.49 9.49
C GLY A 115 15.15 13.76 8.76
N ALA A 116 16.31 13.74 8.10
CA ALA A 116 16.77 14.80 7.21
C ALA A 116 15.82 15.00 6.04
N ASN A 117 15.41 13.92 5.39
CA ASN A 117 14.47 13.96 4.28
C ASN A 117 13.11 14.53 4.69
N ILE A 118 12.56 14.12 5.84
CA ILE A 118 11.35 14.68 6.44
C ILE A 118 11.50 16.19 6.72
N MET A 119 12.64 16.62 7.29
CA MET A 119 12.91 18.05 7.47
C MET A 119 12.98 18.80 6.13
N GLY A 120 13.56 18.19 5.09
CA GLY A 120 13.58 18.76 3.75
C GLY A 120 12.19 18.95 3.15
N GLY A 121 11.31 17.95 3.30
CA GLY A 121 9.91 18.03 2.87
C GLY A 121 9.13 19.11 3.63
N ALA A 122 9.29 19.18 4.96
CA ALA A 122 8.67 20.23 5.77
C ALA A 122 9.12 21.63 5.37
N ALA A 123 10.42 21.82 5.12
CA ALA A 123 10.98 23.08 4.66
C ALA A 123 10.42 23.49 3.29
N MET A 124 10.25 22.53 2.38
CA MET A 124 9.66 22.76 1.07
C MET A 124 8.19 23.17 1.17
N LEU A 125 7.36 22.46 1.96
CA LEU A 125 5.97 22.84 2.23
C LEU A 125 5.88 24.24 2.82
N ARG A 126 6.69 24.55 3.83
CA ARG A 126 6.73 25.87 4.44
C ARG A 126 7.09 26.95 3.43
N GLY A 127 8.10 26.71 2.60
CA GLY A 127 8.49 27.62 1.53
C GLY A 127 7.41 27.82 0.46
N TYR A 128 6.48 26.88 0.27
CA TYR A 128 5.29 27.08 -0.58
C TYR A 128 4.22 27.90 0.12
N ALA A 129 3.97 27.64 1.41
CA ALA A 129 3.05 28.42 2.23
C ALA A 129 3.46 29.91 2.30
N ASP A 130 4.74 30.19 2.51
CA ASP A 130 5.27 31.56 2.52
C ASP A 130 5.07 32.26 1.17
N LYS A 131 5.29 31.54 0.06
CA LYS A 131 5.03 32.06 -1.31
C LYS A 131 3.56 32.28 -1.62
N LEU A 132 2.66 31.63 -0.88
CA LEU A 132 1.22 31.85 -0.95
C LEU A 132 0.76 32.98 -0.03
N GLY A 133 1.65 33.49 0.83
CA GLY A 133 1.34 34.55 1.78
C GLY A 133 0.56 34.07 3.01
N LEU A 134 0.58 32.77 3.31
CA LEU A 134 -0.10 32.22 4.50
C LEU A 134 0.62 32.74 5.75
N ASP A 135 -0.12 33.43 6.62
CA ASP A 135 0.41 33.91 7.90
C ASP A 135 0.41 32.80 8.97
N ALA A 136 0.75 33.12 10.23
CA ALA A 136 0.77 32.12 11.29
C ALA A 136 -0.62 31.54 11.59
N ARG A 137 -1.68 32.35 11.53
CA ARG A 137 -3.06 31.89 11.77
C ARG A 137 -3.54 31.02 10.64
N ASP A 138 -3.22 31.39 9.39
CA ASP A 138 -3.54 30.55 8.25
C ASP A 138 -2.85 29.19 8.36
N ARG A 139 -1.61 29.15 8.84
CA ARG A 139 -0.85 27.90 8.99
C ARG A 139 -1.36 26.99 10.11
N ASP A 140 -2.04 27.53 11.12
CA ASP A 140 -2.76 26.76 12.13
C ASP A 140 -4.00 26.04 11.54
N ASP A 141 -4.55 26.57 10.44
CA ASP A 141 -5.65 25.97 9.70
C ASP A 141 -5.13 24.98 8.65
N ILE A 142 -5.34 23.68 8.91
CA ILE A 142 -4.91 22.62 7.99
C ILE A 142 -5.53 22.76 6.59
N ASP A 143 -6.73 23.34 6.45
CA ASP A 143 -7.41 23.48 5.17
C ASP A 143 -6.77 24.56 4.28
N ALA A 144 -6.11 25.56 4.87
CA ALA A 144 -5.39 26.61 4.15
C ALA A 144 -4.12 26.09 3.43
N TRP A 145 -3.59 24.93 3.84
CA TRP A 145 -2.40 24.34 3.23
C TRP A 145 -2.62 23.71 1.86
N TYR A 146 -3.87 23.53 1.42
CA TYR A 146 -4.20 22.79 0.21
C TYR A 146 -3.42 23.27 -1.04
N PRO A 147 -3.30 24.58 -1.32
CA PRO A 147 -2.52 25.04 -2.47
C PRO A 147 -1.01 24.81 -2.31
N ALA A 148 -0.49 24.76 -1.08
CA ALA A 148 0.91 24.43 -0.81
C ALA A 148 1.18 22.93 -1.07
N VAL A 149 0.27 22.06 -0.63
CA VAL A 149 0.31 20.62 -0.92
C VAL A 149 0.21 20.36 -2.42
N ALA A 150 -0.72 21.01 -3.12
CA ALA A 150 -0.86 20.88 -4.57
C ALA A 150 0.43 21.23 -5.32
N ARG A 151 1.17 22.25 -4.86
CA ARG A 151 2.49 22.61 -5.39
C ARG A 151 3.58 21.63 -5.00
N TYR A 152 3.45 20.95 -3.86
CA TYR A 152 4.44 20.01 -3.36
C TYR A 152 4.64 18.83 -4.30
N GLY A 153 3.55 18.22 -4.80
CA GLY A 153 3.60 17.10 -5.74
C GLY A 153 4.25 17.41 -7.10
N GLY A 154 4.74 18.65 -7.30
CA GLY A 154 5.55 19.05 -8.46
C GLY A 154 4.79 19.18 -9.78
N ALA A 155 3.51 18.79 -9.80
CA ALA A 155 2.65 18.83 -10.97
C ALA A 155 1.89 20.16 -11.08
N GLN A 156 1.26 20.41 -12.23
CA GLN A 156 0.42 21.59 -12.46
C GLN A 156 -1.00 21.18 -12.87
N GLY A 157 -1.94 22.13 -12.75
CA GLY A 157 -3.32 21.92 -13.19
C GLY A 157 -4.01 20.74 -12.48
N PRO A 158 -4.75 19.89 -13.22
CA PRO A 158 -5.49 18.77 -12.63
C PRO A 158 -4.62 17.78 -11.85
N ALA A 159 -3.37 17.53 -12.28
CA ALA A 159 -2.46 16.60 -11.60
C ALA A 159 -2.11 17.06 -10.17
N ALA A 160 -1.87 18.37 -10.00
CA ALA A 160 -1.65 18.98 -8.69
C ALA A 160 -2.87 18.84 -7.77
N VAL A 161 -4.08 18.92 -8.34
CA VAL A 161 -5.34 18.72 -7.61
C VAL A 161 -5.52 17.25 -7.22
N LEU A 162 -5.19 16.30 -8.11
CA LEU A 162 -5.22 14.86 -7.78
C LEU A 162 -4.39 14.55 -6.55
N TYR A 163 -3.16 15.07 -6.55
CA TYR A 163 -2.22 14.87 -5.46
C TYR A 163 -2.74 15.45 -4.14
N ALA A 164 -3.16 16.72 -4.15
CA ALA A 164 -3.66 17.35 -2.93
C ALA A 164 -4.93 16.67 -2.40
N ASP A 165 -5.86 16.29 -3.28
CA ASP A 165 -7.07 15.57 -2.85
C ASP A 165 -6.75 14.21 -2.23
N ALA A 166 -5.73 13.49 -2.72
CA ALA A 166 -5.30 12.23 -2.13
C ALA A 166 -4.78 12.45 -0.70
N VAL A 167 -3.91 13.44 -0.49
CA VAL A 167 -3.40 13.82 0.84
C VAL A 167 -4.55 14.20 1.79
N TYR A 168 -5.50 15.00 1.32
CA TYR A 168 -6.66 15.39 2.13
C TYR A 168 -7.64 14.24 2.39
N THR A 169 -7.66 13.22 1.55
CA THR A 169 -8.41 11.98 1.82
C THR A 169 -7.79 11.20 2.98
N PHE A 170 -6.46 11.15 3.07
CA PHE A 170 -5.76 10.56 4.22
C PHE A 170 -6.00 11.35 5.52
N LEU A 171 -6.03 12.69 5.45
CA LEU A 171 -6.40 13.52 6.60
C LEU A 171 -7.86 13.29 7.03
N ALA A 172 -8.78 13.18 6.05
CA ALA A 172 -10.19 12.94 6.31
C ALA A 172 -10.44 11.59 6.99
N SER A 173 -9.82 10.54 6.45
CA SER A 173 -10.04 9.15 6.86
C SER A 173 -9.18 8.75 8.06
N GLY A 174 -8.11 9.50 8.33
CA GLY A 174 -7.01 9.06 9.17
C GLY A 174 -6.12 8.05 8.45
N LEU A 175 -4.94 7.85 9.00
CA LEU A 175 -3.95 6.86 8.53
C LEU A 175 -3.43 6.09 9.73
N ASP A 176 -3.19 4.80 9.55
CA ASP A 176 -2.41 3.99 10.46
C ASP A 176 -1.49 3.09 9.61
N ALA A 177 -0.22 3.48 9.50
CA ALA A 177 0.76 2.82 8.66
C ALA A 177 1.90 2.24 9.51
N VAL A 178 2.26 0.99 9.26
CA VAL A 178 3.45 0.36 9.83
C VAL A 178 4.59 0.52 8.83
N VAL A 179 5.65 1.21 9.22
CA VAL A 179 6.82 1.49 8.37
C VAL A 179 7.91 0.42 8.57
N PRO A 180 8.90 0.31 7.65
CA PRO A 180 10.04 -0.58 7.85
C PRO A 180 10.67 -0.39 9.23
N GLY A 181 10.83 -1.48 9.98
CA GLY A 181 11.25 -1.45 11.39
C GLY A 181 10.11 -1.64 12.40
N GLY A 182 8.85 -1.68 11.95
CA GLY A 182 7.69 -1.99 12.81
C GLY A 182 7.12 -0.79 13.56
N GLU A 183 7.71 0.40 13.38
CA GLU A 183 7.18 1.66 13.89
C GLU A 183 5.82 1.96 13.25
N ARG A 184 4.90 2.51 14.05
CA ARG A 184 3.56 2.91 13.61
C ARG A 184 3.48 4.42 13.47
N ILE A 185 3.11 4.88 12.27
CA ILE A 185 2.85 6.28 11.97
C ILE A 185 1.34 6.45 11.78
N SER A 186 0.73 7.25 12.65
CA SER A 186 -0.70 7.53 12.60
C SER A 186 -0.97 8.96 12.16
N VAL A 187 -2.07 9.19 11.44
CA VAL A 187 -2.67 10.51 11.18
C VAL A 187 -4.07 10.47 11.78
N THR A 188 -4.40 11.44 12.62
CA THR A 188 -5.71 11.47 13.25
C THR A 188 -6.76 11.90 12.23
N SER A 189 -7.80 11.07 12.06
CA SER A 189 -8.91 11.41 11.19
C SER A 189 -9.60 12.68 11.66
N ARG A 190 -9.93 13.56 10.71
CA ARG A 190 -10.62 14.83 11.00
C ARG A 190 -11.48 15.25 9.82
N PRO A 191 -12.59 15.96 10.05
CA PRO A 191 -13.25 16.67 8.96
C PRO A 191 -12.27 17.64 8.28
N VAL A 192 -12.30 17.69 6.95
CA VAL A 192 -11.50 18.62 6.16
C VAL A 192 -12.40 19.38 5.18
N ALA A 193 -12.14 20.66 5.00
CA ALA A 193 -12.81 21.54 4.04
C ALA A 193 -11.76 22.33 3.25
N PRO A 194 -10.94 21.68 2.41
CA PRO A 194 -9.73 22.26 1.84
C PRO A 194 -9.98 23.58 1.09
N HIS A 195 -9.16 24.59 1.38
CA HIS A 195 -9.18 25.88 0.69
C HIS A 195 -8.55 25.76 -0.70
N LYS A 196 -9.32 25.22 -1.65
CA LYS A 196 -8.83 24.97 -3.02
C LYS A 196 -8.51 26.25 -3.80
N GLY A 197 -9.09 27.39 -3.44
CA GLY A 197 -8.87 28.66 -4.14
C GLY A 197 -9.11 28.53 -5.65
N THR A 198 -8.17 29.01 -6.47
CA THR A 198 -8.24 28.89 -7.93
C THR A 198 -8.14 27.45 -8.44
N LEU A 199 -7.63 26.51 -7.64
CA LEU A 199 -7.54 25.09 -7.99
C LEU A 199 -8.90 24.40 -7.97
N ALA A 200 -9.93 25.01 -7.36
CA ALA A 200 -11.29 24.48 -7.38
C ALA A 200 -11.81 24.31 -8.82
N ALA A 201 -11.50 25.27 -9.71
CA ALA A 201 -11.88 25.21 -11.13
C ALA A 201 -11.16 24.07 -11.88
N SER A 202 -9.94 23.73 -11.47
CA SER A 202 -9.16 22.60 -12.02
C SER A 202 -9.58 21.24 -11.46
N GLY A 203 -10.38 21.22 -10.38
CA GLY A 203 -10.80 20.01 -9.67
C GLY A 203 -12.02 19.30 -10.26
N VAL A 204 -12.64 19.85 -11.30
CA VAL A 204 -13.60 19.09 -12.13
C VAL A 204 -12.79 18.11 -12.97
N ARG A 205 -12.54 16.92 -12.42
CA ARG A 205 -11.81 15.86 -13.11
C ARG A 205 -12.67 15.37 -14.26
N THR A 206 -12.17 15.46 -15.49
CA THR A 206 -12.86 14.88 -16.64
C THR A 206 -12.82 13.36 -16.46
N GLN A 207 -13.96 12.68 -16.63
CA GLN A 207 -13.97 11.22 -16.68
C GLN A 207 -13.11 10.76 -17.85
N SER A 208 -12.37 9.68 -17.64
CA SER A 208 -11.55 9.08 -18.68
C SER A 208 -12.43 8.77 -19.91
N PRO A 209 -11.95 9.13 -21.11
CA PRO A 209 -12.70 8.88 -22.34
C PRO A 209 -12.74 7.40 -22.72
N ASP A 210 -11.80 6.59 -22.25
CA ASP A 210 -11.67 5.19 -22.66
C ASP A 210 -12.04 4.20 -21.54
N TYR A 211 -11.83 4.53 -20.27
CA TYR A 211 -12.23 3.69 -19.13
C TYR A 211 -12.99 4.53 -18.10
N PRO A 212 -14.33 4.53 -18.11
CA PRO A 212 -15.15 5.57 -17.45
C PRO A 212 -14.89 5.86 -15.97
N SER A 213 -14.40 4.87 -15.20
CA SER A 213 -14.08 5.05 -13.78
C SER A 213 -12.68 5.61 -13.53
N ALA A 214 -11.82 5.70 -14.55
CA ALA A 214 -10.55 6.39 -14.44
C ALA A 214 -10.72 7.91 -14.52
N LEU A 215 -9.81 8.60 -13.86
CA LEU A 215 -9.61 10.04 -14.02
C LEU A 215 -8.88 10.30 -15.35
N TRP A 216 -9.01 11.50 -15.89
CA TRP A 216 -8.23 11.94 -17.06
C TRP A 216 -7.24 13.05 -16.68
N VAL A 217 -5.94 12.77 -16.85
CA VAL A 217 -4.86 13.75 -16.73
C VAL A 217 -3.85 13.49 -17.83
N PRO A 218 -3.83 14.27 -18.92
CA PRO A 218 -3.01 13.95 -20.08
C PRO A 218 -1.51 14.07 -19.79
N ALA A 219 -0.74 13.15 -20.38
CA ALA A 219 0.70 13.28 -20.55
C ALA A 219 1.04 14.45 -21.50
N ASP A 220 2.28 14.92 -21.46
CA ASP A 220 2.77 15.93 -22.41
C ASP A 220 2.76 15.36 -23.84
N PRO A 221 2.34 16.12 -24.87
CA PRO A 221 2.34 15.67 -26.26
C PRO A 221 3.69 15.20 -26.81
N ASN A 222 4.83 15.58 -26.19
CA ASN A 222 6.15 15.06 -26.58
C ASN A 222 6.41 13.62 -26.09
N ASN A 223 5.60 13.11 -25.16
CA ASN A 223 5.82 11.82 -24.51
C ASN A 223 4.97 10.69 -25.11
N PHE A 224 4.23 10.93 -26.19
CA PHE A 224 3.48 9.91 -26.92
C PHE A 224 3.31 10.32 -28.39
N ALA A 225 2.92 9.38 -29.25
CA ALA A 225 2.57 9.67 -30.64
C ALA A 225 1.05 9.57 -30.84
N ALA A 226 0.47 10.53 -31.55
CA ALA A 226 -0.93 10.46 -31.95
C ALA A 226 -1.19 9.29 -32.92
N GLY A 227 -2.25 8.53 -32.68
CA GLY A 227 -2.58 7.34 -33.45
C GLY A 227 -1.73 6.10 -33.11
N ARG A 228 -2.00 4.99 -33.80
CA ARG A 228 -1.23 3.75 -33.72
C ARG A 228 -0.91 3.23 -35.11
N SER A 229 0.28 2.64 -35.24
CA SER A 229 0.72 1.97 -36.47
C SER A 229 0.43 0.46 -36.48
N ALA A 230 -0.02 -0.10 -35.35
CA ALA A 230 -0.35 -1.52 -35.21
C ALA A 230 -1.68 -1.71 -34.46
N LYS A 231 -2.30 -2.89 -34.66
CA LYS A 231 -3.47 -3.31 -33.89
C LYS A 231 -3.06 -3.53 -32.44
N ILE A 232 -3.90 -3.09 -31.51
CA ILE A 232 -3.73 -3.41 -30.09
C ILE A 232 -3.91 -4.92 -29.88
N ASP A 233 -2.88 -5.58 -29.38
CA ASP A 233 -2.85 -7.01 -29.13
C ASP A 233 -2.33 -7.39 -27.74
N LYS A 234 -1.82 -6.43 -26.95
CA LYS A 234 -1.19 -6.71 -25.66
C LYS A 234 -1.54 -5.68 -24.59
N VAL A 235 -1.48 -6.14 -23.34
CA VAL A 235 -1.42 -5.29 -22.14
C VAL A 235 -0.06 -5.54 -21.47
N ILE A 236 0.65 -4.47 -21.12
CA ILE A 236 1.94 -4.56 -20.44
C ILE A 236 1.81 -3.95 -19.05
N VAL A 237 2.09 -4.77 -18.04
CA VAL A 237 2.13 -4.39 -16.62
C VAL A 237 3.52 -3.85 -16.30
N HIS A 238 3.55 -2.65 -15.74
CA HIS A 238 4.76 -1.97 -15.27
C HIS A 238 4.68 -1.68 -13.78
N VAL A 239 5.83 -1.50 -13.15
CA VAL A 239 5.95 -0.91 -11.81
C VAL A 239 6.80 0.36 -11.92
N THR A 240 6.23 1.46 -11.44
CA THR A 240 6.75 2.82 -11.64
C THR A 240 8.13 3.08 -11.03
N GLN A 241 8.51 2.32 -9.99
CA GLN A 241 9.66 2.64 -9.12
C GLN A 241 9.51 4.04 -8.52
N GLY A 242 8.31 4.38 -8.08
CA GLY A 242 7.93 5.71 -7.63
C GLY A 242 6.48 5.80 -7.19
N SER A 243 6.01 7.04 -7.03
CA SER A 243 4.69 7.37 -6.52
C SER A 243 3.66 7.56 -7.62
N TYR A 244 2.38 7.41 -7.29
CA TYR A 244 1.27 7.58 -8.22
C TYR A 244 1.27 8.97 -8.87
N ALA A 245 1.30 10.01 -8.03
CA ALA A 245 1.31 11.39 -8.50
C ALA A 245 2.64 11.77 -9.14
N GLY A 246 3.77 11.26 -8.62
CA GLY A 246 5.09 11.46 -9.18
C GLY A 246 5.21 10.92 -10.60
N SER A 247 4.65 9.74 -10.88
CA SER A 247 4.63 9.16 -12.23
C SER A 247 3.75 9.96 -13.19
N ILE A 248 2.56 10.39 -12.78
CA ILE A 248 1.70 11.25 -13.61
C ILE A 248 2.41 12.58 -13.91
N SER A 249 3.03 13.18 -12.90
CA SER A 249 3.84 14.41 -13.04
C SER A 249 5.01 14.21 -14.00
N TRP A 250 5.69 13.06 -13.92
CA TRP A 250 6.78 12.71 -14.84
C TRP A 250 6.30 12.59 -16.29
N PHE A 251 5.12 12.03 -16.53
CA PHE A 251 4.53 11.97 -17.88
C PHE A 251 4.12 13.33 -18.43
N GLN A 252 4.00 14.35 -17.59
CA GLN A 252 3.76 15.75 -18.01
C GLN A 252 5.05 16.53 -18.26
N ASN A 253 6.22 15.94 -17.98
CA ASN A 253 7.50 16.57 -18.27
C ASN A 253 7.86 16.37 -19.75
N PRO A 254 7.94 17.42 -20.58
CA PRO A 254 8.25 17.28 -22.01
C PRO A 254 9.64 16.69 -22.31
N ALA A 255 10.54 16.66 -21.32
CA ALA A 255 11.87 16.06 -21.43
C ALA A 255 11.93 14.60 -20.95
N ALA A 256 10.81 14.01 -20.51
CA ALA A 256 10.78 12.65 -20.01
C ALA A 256 10.90 11.61 -21.12
N GLU A 257 10.32 11.90 -22.29
CA GLU A 257 10.25 11.00 -23.46
C GLU A 257 9.62 9.63 -23.14
N VAL A 258 8.82 9.55 -22.08
CA VAL A 258 8.15 8.33 -21.61
C VAL A 258 6.72 8.62 -21.13
N SER A 259 5.82 7.66 -21.33
CA SER A 259 4.44 7.70 -20.82
C SER A 259 3.83 6.30 -20.80
N ALA A 260 2.78 6.12 -20.00
CA ALA A 260 1.88 4.97 -20.07
C ALA A 260 0.45 5.39 -20.41
N HIS A 261 -0.43 4.43 -20.66
CA HIS A 261 -1.85 4.74 -20.89
C HIS A 261 -2.58 4.97 -19.57
N TYR A 262 -2.24 4.19 -18.54
CA TYR A 262 -2.87 4.25 -17.22
C TYR A 262 -1.84 4.17 -16.10
N VAL A 263 -2.15 4.79 -14.97
CA VAL A 263 -1.42 4.66 -13.70
C VAL A 263 -2.41 4.22 -12.61
N VAL A 264 -2.01 3.28 -11.75
CA VAL A 264 -2.83 2.72 -10.66
C VAL A 264 -2.19 3.00 -9.30
N ARG A 265 -2.97 3.59 -8.39
CA ARG A 265 -2.53 3.93 -7.03
C ARG A 265 -2.58 2.70 -6.12
N SER A 266 -1.56 2.54 -5.28
CA SER A 266 -1.41 1.40 -4.38
C SER A 266 -2.38 1.43 -3.21
N SER A 267 -2.64 2.59 -2.62
CA SER A 267 -3.42 2.70 -1.37
C SER A 267 -4.90 2.33 -1.54
N ASP A 268 -5.51 2.71 -2.68
CA ASP A 268 -6.96 2.61 -2.88
C ASP A 268 -7.36 2.19 -4.32
N GLY A 269 -6.39 1.87 -5.17
CA GLY A 269 -6.64 1.40 -6.53
C GLY A 269 -7.12 2.46 -7.51
N GLU A 270 -7.05 3.76 -7.18
CA GLU A 270 -7.50 4.79 -8.12
C GLU A 270 -6.70 4.78 -9.42
N ILE A 271 -7.40 4.91 -10.54
CA ILE A 271 -6.85 4.82 -11.89
C ILE A 271 -6.88 6.20 -12.53
N THR A 272 -5.75 6.64 -13.08
CA THR A 272 -5.69 7.82 -13.96
C THR A 272 -5.24 7.37 -15.34
N GLN A 273 -6.01 7.74 -16.35
CA GLN A 273 -5.61 7.61 -17.74
C GLN A 273 -4.81 8.86 -18.17
N THR A 274 -3.65 8.62 -18.78
CA THR A 274 -2.70 9.66 -19.19
C THR A 274 -2.51 9.76 -20.70
N VAL A 275 -2.77 8.70 -21.45
CA VAL A 275 -2.75 8.68 -22.92
C VAL A 275 -3.99 7.94 -23.44
N ARG A 276 -4.60 8.42 -24.53
CA ARG A 276 -5.76 7.76 -25.16
C ARG A 276 -5.38 6.37 -25.63
N ASN A 277 -6.28 5.40 -25.55
CA ASN A 277 -6.00 4.07 -26.10
C ASN A 277 -5.75 4.11 -27.62
N SER A 278 -6.30 5.12 -28.32
CA SER A 278 -6.08 5.34 -29.76
C SER A 278 -4.70 5.89 -30.11
N ASP A 279 -3.93 6.34 -29.13
CA ASP A 279 -2.59 6.90 -29.30
C ASP A 279 -1.53 5.90 -28.82
N THR A 280 -0.27 6.16 -29.13
CA THR A 280 0.86 5.29 -28.81
C THR A 280 1.68 5.91 -27.66
N ALA A 281 1.46 5.44 -26.44
CA ALA A 281 2.29 5.80 -25.28
C ALA A 281 3.71 5.20 -25.38
N TYR A 282 4.68 5.85 -24.75
CA TYR A 282 6.10 5.47 -24.80
C TYR A 282 6.50 4.69 -23.53
N HIS A 283 6.20 3.39 -23.46
CA HIS A 283 6.42 2.57 -22.25
C HIS A 283 7.21 1.27 -22.45
N ALA A 284 7.29 0.71 -23.65
CA ALA A 284 7.84 -0.62 -23.93
C ALA A 284 8.56 -0.71 -25.29
N LYS A 285 9.26 0.36 -25.68
CA LYS A 285 10.11 0.42 -26.88
C LYS A 285 9.37 -0.08 -28.14
N SER A 286 9.82 -1.19 -28.73
CA SER A 286 9.27 -1.76 -29.96
C SER A 286 7.82 -2.23 -29.82
N ALA A 287 7.36 -2.54 -28.58
CA ALA A 287 5.99 -2.97 -28.31
C ALA A 287 4.98 -1.82 -28.20
N ASN A 288 5.43 -0.55 -28.14
CA ASN A 288 4.55 0.62 -27.97
C ASN A 288 3.37 0.62 -28.95
N ALA A 289 3.64 0.34 -30.24
CA ALA A 289 2.63 0.44 -31.28
C ALA A 289 1.42 -0.51 -31.08
N SER A 290 1.64 -1.69 -30.47
CA SER A 290 0.60 -2.73 -30.32
C SER A 290 0.15 -2.98 -28.87
N ALA A 291 0.75 -2.32 -27.88
CA ALA A 291 0.49 -2.59 -26.48
C ALA A 291 -0.12 -1.41 -25.70
N LEU A 292 -0.98 -1.73 -24.73
CA LEU A 292 -1.46 -0.80 -23.72
C LEU A 292 -0.65 -0.98 -22.42
N GLY A 293 0.17 0.00 -22.06
CA GLY A 293 0.91 0.04 -20.79
C GLY A 293 0.09 0.52 -19.60
N ILE A 294 0.17 -0.21 -18.47
CA ILE A 294 -0.40 0.14 -17.17
C ILE A 294 0.71 0.19 -16.12
N GLU A 295 0.88 1.34 -15.50
CA GLU A 295 1.88 1.62 -14.47
C GLU A 295 1.30 1.44 -13.07
N HIS A 296 2.01 0.70 -12.22
CA HIS A 296 1.62 0.47 -10.83
C HIS A 296 2.56 1.23 -9.89
N GLU A 297 1.98 2.05 -9.02
CA GLU A 297 2.73 2.75 -7.97
C GLU A 297 3.50 1.76 -7.09
N GLY A 298 4.77 2.06 -6.82
CA GLY A 298 5.59 1.31 -5.86
C GLY A 298 6.94 0.85 -6.41
N PHE A 299 7.56 -0.07 -5.68
CA PHE A 299 8.93 -0.55 -5.93
C PHE A 299 8.96 -2.08 -6.08
N ILE A 300 9.72 -2.58 -7.07
CA ILE A 300 9.72 -4.01 -7.43
C ILE A 300 10.32 -4.93 -6.35
N ASP A 301 11.07 -4.37 -5.42
CA ASP A 301 11.78 -5.06 -4.34
C ASP A 301 11.04 -5.01 -2.99
N ASP A 302 9.83 -4.42 -2.95
CA ASP A 302 8.98 -4.39 -1.76
C ASP A 302 7.54 -4.86 -2.05
N PRO A 303 7.15 -6.07 -1.58
CA PRO A 303 5.81 -6.59 -1.80
C PRO A 303 4.69 -5.79 -1.11
N SER A 304 4.98 -4.91 -0.14
CA SER A 304 3.98 -4.13 0.59
C SER A 304 3.21 -3.14 -0.30
N TRP A 305 3.79 -2.81 -1.47
CA TRP A 305 3.20 -1.96 -2.50
C TRP A 305 2.12 -2.65 -3.33
N PHE A 306 2.15 -3.99 -3.42
CA PHE A 306 1.20 -4.74 -4.26
C PHE A 306 -0.06 -5.12 -3.47
N THR A 307 -0.88 -4.10 -3.18
CA THR A 307 -2.10 -4.24 -2.38
C THR A 307 -3.22 -4.96 -3.13
N ASP A 308 -4.16 -5.55 -2.40
CA ASP A 308 -5.36 -6.15 -2.98
C ASP A 308 -6.17 -5.16 -3.83
N THR A 309 -6.30 -3.93 -3.36
CA THR A 309 -7.06 -2.88 -4.06
C THR A 309 -6.40 -2.49 -5.38
N MET A 310 -5.06 -2.42 -5.42
CA MET A 310 -4.31 -2.21 -6.66
C MET A 310 -4.53 -3.37 -7.63
N TYR A 311 -4.33 -4.62 -7.19
CA TYR A 311 -4.51 -5.81 -8.03
C TYR A 311 -5.92 -5.85 -8.64
N ARG A 312 -6.97 -5.65 -7.84
CA ARG A 312 -8.35 -5.69 -8.32
C ARG A 312 -8.67 -4.58 -9.31
N SER A 313 -8.25 -3.35 -9.02
CA SER A 313 -8.53 -2.20 -9.89
C SER A 313 -7.81 -2.33 -11.22
N SER A 314 -6.53 -2.70 -11.18
CA SER A 314 -5.75 -2.99 -12.38
C SER A 314 -6.30 -4.16 -13.19
N ALA A 315 -6.68 -5.26 -12.53
CA ALA A 315 -7.23 -6.42 -13.22
C ALA A 315 -8.58 -6.12 -13.89
N ALA A 316 -9.44 -5.32 -13.25
CA ALA A 316 -10.70 -4.86 -13.84
C ALA A 316 -10.47 -3.99 -15.09
N LEU A 317 -9.49 -3.08 -15.03
CA LEU A 317 -9.05 -2.31 -16.18
C LEU A 317 -8.54 -3.23 -17.30
N THR A 318 -7.57 -4.11 -17.00
CA THR A 318 -7.00 -5.05 -17.98
C THR A 318 -8.06 -5.93 -18.61
N LYS A 319 -9.01 -6.46 -17.83
CA LYS A 319 -10.17 -7.21 -18.34
C LYS A 319 -10.97 -6.37 -19.33
N SER A 320 -11.31 -5.13 -18.99
CA SER A 320 -12.04 -4.21 -19.87
C SER A 320 -11.28 -3.91 -21.16
N LEU A 321 -9.96 -3.75 -21.10
CA LEU A 321 -9.11 -3.54 -22.28
C LEU A 321 -9.10 -4.80 -23.17
N CYS A 322 -8.92 -5.98 -22.57
CA CYS A 322 -8.94 -7.24 -23.28
C CYS A 322 -10.28 -7.49 -23.98
N ASP A 323 -11.40 -7.27 -23.27
CA ASP A 323 -12.75 -7.43 -23.83
C ASP A 323 -12.98 -6.44 -24.99
N ARG A 324 -12.53 -5.19 -24.86
CA ARG A 324 -12.71 -4.16 -25.89
C ARG A 324 -11.91 -4.44 -27.17
N TYR A 325 -10.65 -4.86 -27.04
CA TYR A 325 -9.74 -5.03 -28.18
C TYR A 325 -9.62 -6.48 -28.67
N GLY A 326 -10.32 -7.41 -28.02
CA GLY A 326 -10.27 -8.83 -28.35
C GLY A 326 -8.91 -9.46 -28.05
N ILE A 327 -8.24 -9.01 -26.98
CA ILE A 327 -6.96 -9.54 -26.54
C ILE A 327 -7.22 -10.82 -25.73
N PRO A 328 -6.60 -11.97 -26.07
CA PRO A 328 -6.66 -13.16 -25.25
C PRO A 328 -6.16 -12.87 -23.83
N LYS A 329 -6.92 -13.32 -22.83
CA LYS A 329 -6.56 -13.13 -21.42
C LYS A 329 -5.63 -14.25 -20.98
N ASP A 330 -4.42 -14.25 -21.49
CA ASP A 330 -3.38 -15.23 -21.18
C ASP A 330 -2.02 -14.53 -20.98
N ARG A 331 -1.02 -15.28 -20.54
CA ARG A 331 0.33 -14.78 -20.29
C ARG A 331 1.15 -14.52 -21.55
N ALA A 332 0.63 -14.83 -22.75
CA ALA A 332 1.28 -14.45 -24.00
C ALA A 332 0.90 -13.02 -24.43
N HIS A 333 -0.23 -12.50 -23.94
CA HIS A 333 -0.75 -11.19 -24.32
C HIS A 333 -0.86 -10.19 -23.17
N ILE A 334 -1.00 -10.68 -21.94
CA ILE A 334 -0.86 -9.89 -20.72
C ILE A 334 0.51 -10.21 -20.16
N ILE A 335 1.45 -9.30 -20.29
CA ILE A 335 2.87 -9.52 -19.99
C ILE A 335 3.42 -8.46 -19.05
N GLY A 336 4.51 -8.75 -18.37
CA GLY A 336 5.32 -7.76 -17.68
C GLY A 336 6.23 -7.03 -18.66
N HIS A 337 6.73 -5.86 -18.28
CA HIS A 337 7.71 -5.14 -19.08
C HIS A 337 8.98 -5.96 -19.34
N SER A 338 9.44 -6.71 -18.33
CA SER A 338 10.54 -7.68 -18.40
C SER A 338 10.35 -8.80 -19.43
N GLU A 339 9.14 -9.01 -19.94
CA GLU A 339 8.82 -10.01 -20.97
C GLU A 339 8.60 -9.37 -22.35
N ALA A 340 8.60 -8.03 -22.44
CA ALA A 340 8.39 -7.32 -23.69
C ALA A 340 9.60 -7.45 -24.63
N PRO A 341 9.41 -7.54 -25.96
CA PRO A 341 10.52 -7.65 -26.91
C PRO A 341 11.52 -6.48 -26.84
N GLY A 342 12.81 -6.80 -26.67
CA GLY A 342 13.90 -5.82 -26.64
C GLY A 342 14.00 -5.02 -25.34
N ASN A 343 13.42 -5.51 -24.25
CA ASN A 343 13.52 -4.87 -22.94
C ASN A 343 14.89 -5.14 -22.27
N ASP A 344 15.26 -4.23 -21.38
CA ASP A 344 16.38 -4.26 -20.42
C ASP A 344 15.88 -3.99 -19.00
N HIS A 345 14.57 -4.21 -18.77
CA HIS A 345 13.83 -3.84 -17.57
C HIS A 345 13.47 -5.08 -16.75
N THR A 346 13.27 -4.90 -15.44
CA THR A 346 12.99 -5.99 -14.49
C THR A 346 11.58 -5.96 -13.91
N ASP A 347 10.80 -4.92 -14.19
CA ASP A 347 9.43 -4.78 -13.70
C ASP A 347 8.44 -5.73 -14.44
N PRO A 348 7.36 -6.17 -13.78
CA PRO A 348 6.88 -5.77 -12.44
C PRO A 348 7.61 -6.41 -11.25
N GLY A 349 8.65 -7.20 -11.51
CA GLY A 349 9.52 -7.75 -10.47
C GLY A 349 9.04 -9.08 -9.87
N PRO A 350 9.85 -9.66 -8.97
CA PRO A 350 9.62 -11.00 -8.43
C PRO A 350 8.42 -11.10 -7.47
N TYR A 351 7.97 -9.97 -6.92
CA TYR A 351 6.86 -9.92 -5.96
C TYR A 351 5.50 -9.65 -6.62
N TRP A 352 5.46 -9.46 -7.94
CA TRP A 352 4.20 -9.39 -8.67
C TRP A 352 3.61 -10.79 -8.84
N ASP A 353 2.46 -11.03 -8.20
CA ASP A 353 1.75 -12.28 -8.22
C ASP A 353 0.93 -12.42 -9.51
N TRP A 354 1.57 -12.98 -10.53
CA TRP A 354 0.94 -13.23 -11.82
C TRP A 354 -0.24 -14.19 -11.75
N ASN A 355 -0.23 -15.18 -10.85
CA ASN A 355 -1.34 -16.13 -10.74
C ASN A 355 -2.59 -15.42 -10.24
N ARG A 356 -2.44 -14.65 -9.14
CA ARG A 356 -3.53 -13.81 -8.61
C ARG A 356 -4.01 -12.79 -9.63
N TYR A 357 -3.09 -12.09 -10.30
CA TYR A 357 -3.47 -11.06 -11.27
C TYR A 357 -4.26 -11.65 -12.44
N MET A 358 -3.80 -12.79 -12.99
CA MET A 358 -4.49 -13.45 -14.11
C MET A 358 -5.84 -14.05 -13.70
N GLU A 359 -5.97 -14.56 -12.45
CA GLU A 359 -7.26 -14.96 -11.88
C GLU A 359 -8.24 -13.77 -11.86
N LEU A 360 -7.80 -12.61 -11.34
CA LEU A 360 -8.63 -11.41 -11.25
C LEU A 360 -9.02 -10.82 -12.62
N VAL A 361 -8.14 -10.94 -13.63
CA VAL A 361 -8.44 -10.51 -15.01
C VAL A 361 -9.52 -11.39 -15.66
N GLY A 362 -9.72 -12.62 -15.16
CA GLY A 362 -10.58 -13.63 -15.78
C GLY A 362 -9.89 -14.29 -16.98
N GLY A 363 -8.56 -14.37 -16.93
CA GLY A 363 -7.77 -15.06 -17.93
C GLY A 363 -7.65 -16.55 -17.67
N ALA A 364 -7.66 -17.34 -18.74
CA ALA A 364 -7.40 -18.77 -18.66
C ALA A 364 -5.91 -18.99 -18.36
N ALA A 365 -5.52 -18.81 -17.10
CA ALA A 365 -4.45 -19.57 -16.50
C ALA A 365 -5.06 -20.90 -16.03
N GLY A 366 -4.43 -22.02 -16.33
CA GLY A 366 -4.96 -23.33 -15.94
C GLY A 366 -5.27 -23.40 -14.44
N GLY A 367 -6.55 -23.58 -14.12
CA GLY A 367 -7.07 -23.99 -12.81
C GLY A 367 -7.06 -22.92 -11.71
N GLY A 368 -8.24 -22.36 -11.41
CA GLY A 368 -8.57 -21.58 -10.20
C GLY A 368 -8.87 -20.10 -10.48
N GLU A 369 -10.07 -19.53 -10.33
CA GLU A 369 -11.35 -19.99 -9.77
C GLU A 369 -11.39 -20.27 -8.25
N GLY A 370 -10.49 -19.64 -7.48
CA GLY A 370 -10.31 -19.94 -6.05
C GLY A 370 -11.07 -19.05 -5.06
N ALA A 371 -11.19 -17.74 -5.30
CA ALA A 371 -11.66 -16.84 -4.22
C ALA A 371 -13.16 -16.50 -4.24
N ASP A 372 -13.78 -16.32 -5.41
CA ASP A 372 -15.21 -15.95 -5.52
C ASP A 372 -16.15 -17.11 -5.88
N ARG A 373 -15.64 -18.24 -6.39
CA ARG A 373 -16.47 -19.42 -6.71
C ARG A 373 -16.78 -20.33 -5.54
N LEU A 374 -16.09 -20.13 -4.43
CA LEU A 374 -16.38 -20.84 -3.19
C LEU A 374 -17.45 -20.14 -2.36
N SER A 375 -17.87 -18.92 -2.72
CA SER A 375 -18.79 -18.10 -1.95
C SER A 375 -20.22 -18.30 -2.44
N PHE A 376 -21.04 -18.97 -1.62
CA PHE A 376 -22.45 -19.19 -1.90
C PHE A 376 -23.30 -18.59 -0.78
N THR A 377 -24.53 -18.17 -1.10
CA THR A 377 -25.49 -17.71 -0.09
C THR A 377 -25.84 -18.80 0.93
N SER A 378 -25.71 -20.07 0.53
CA SER A 378 -25.83 -21.24 1.41
C SER A 378 -25.02 -22.40 0.85
N TYR A 379 -24.58 -23.32 1.70
CA TYR A 379 -23.89 -24.56 1.28
C TYR A 379 -24.81 -25.75 1.46
N ALA A 380 -25.43 -26.20 0.37
CA ALA A 380 -26.36 -27.33 0.39
C ALA A 380 -25.60 -28.67 0.49
N PRO A 381 -26.22 -29.72 1.05
CA PRO A 381 -25.63 -31.05 1.05
C PRO A 381 -25.29 -31.53 -0.37
N GLN A 382 -24.06 -31.99 -0.59
CA GLN A 382 -23.63 -32.59 -1.86
C GLN A 382 -23.35 -34.08 -1.70
N GLN A 383 -23.78 -34.88 -2.66
CA GLN A 383 -23.64 -36.34 -2.64
C GLN A 383 -23.56 -36.90 -4.07
N SER A 384 -23.35 -38.20 -4.22
CA SER A 384 -23.34 -38.84 -5.53
C SER A 384 -24.59 -38.49 -6.36
N GLY A 385 -24.36 -38.04 -7.59
CA GLY A 385 -25.41 -37.55 -8.49
C GLY A 385 -25.70 -36.04 -8.37
N SER A 386 -25.19 -35.34 -7.36
CA SER A 386 -25.16 -33.87 -7.35
C SER A 386 -24.38 -33.33 -8.55
N THR A 387 -24.81 -32.17 -9.07
CA THR A 387 -24.09 -31.45 -10.12
C THR A 387 -24.06 -29.94 -9.87
N GLY A 388 -23.16 -29.22 -10.53
CA GLY A 388 -23.09 -27.76 -10.54
C GLY A 388 -22.02 -27.16 -9.62
N ALA A 389 -22.06 -25.83 -9.45
CA ALA A 389 -20.97 -25.04 -8.87
C ALA A 389 -20.55 -25.46 -7.45
N GLN A 390 -21.47 -25.97 -6.62
CA GLN A 390 -21.08 -26.47 -5.29
C GLN A 390 -20.32 -27.80 -5.36
N VAL A 391 -20.54 -28.62 -6.39
CA VAL A 391 -19.74 -29.82 -6.61
C VAL A 391 -18.34 -29.44 -7.09
N GLU A 392 -18.22 -28.44 -7.97
CA GLU A 392 -16.92 -27.89 -8.38
C GLU A 392 -16.14 -27.38 -7.16
N ALA A 393 -16.81 -26.65 -6.27
CA ALA A 393 -16.22 -26.18 -5.02
C ALA A 393 -15.74 -27.33 -4.12
N VAL A 394 -16.51 -28.43 -4.00
CA VAL A 394 -16.09 -29.64 -3.28
C VAL A 394 -14.83 -30.24 -3.92
N GLN A 395 -14.84 -30.44 -5.24
CA GLN A 395 -13.74 -31.05 -5.97
C GLN A 395 -12.47 -30.21 -5.86
N GLN A 396 -12.57 -28.89 -6.01
CA GLN A 396 -11.47 -27.94 -5.85
C GLN A 396 -10.89 -28.01 -4.43
N LEU A 397 -11.73 -27.85 -3.39
CA LEU A 397 -11.28 -27.85 -1.99
C LEU A 397 -10.64 -29.17 -1.56
N LEU A 398 -11.10 -30.30 -2.10
CA LEU A 398 -10.52 -31.62 -1.84
C LEU A 398 -9.17 -31.78 -2.53
N ASN A 399 -9.08 -31.43 -3.81
CA ASN A 399 -7.84 -31.52 -4.59
C ASN A 399 -6.75 -30.62 -4.00
N ASP A 400 -7.09 -29.39 -3.60
CA ASP A 400 -6.16 -28.45 -2.95
C ASP A 400 -5.64 -28.98 -1.60
N GLN A 401 -6.42 -29.83 -0.93
CA GLN A 401 -6.05 -30.49 0.31
C GLN A 401 -5.43 -31.88 0.10
N GLY A 402 -5.12 -32.26 -1.15
CA GLY A 402 -4.44 -33.50 -1.51
C GLY A 402 -5.36 -34.73 -1.60
N TYR A 403 -6.68 -34.56 -1.59
CA TYR A 403 -7.64 -35.64 -1.77
C TYR A 403 -8.07 -35.70 -3.24
N SER A 404 -7.66 -36.75 -3.95
CA SER A 404 -7.87 -36.91 -5.40
C SER A 404 -9.36 -37.04 -5.77
N ALA A 405 -10.06 -35.92 -5.92
CA ALA A 405 -11.49 -35.86 -6.23
C ALA A 405 -11.82 -36.01 -7.73
N GLY A 406 -10.79 -36.07 -8.57
CA GLY A 406 -10.90 -36.09 -10.04
C GLY A 406 -10.81 -34.68 -10.63
N ALA A 407 -11.20 -34.55 -11.89
CA ALA A 407 -11.33 -33.24 -12.53
C ALA A 407 -12.41 -32.40 -11.83
N VAL A 408 -12.23 -31.08 -11.82
CA VAL A 408 -13.25 -30.13 -11.33
C VAL A 408 -14.28 -29.93 -12.44
N ASP A 409 -15.15 -30.91 -12.61
CA ASP A 409 -16.14 -31.00 -13.70
C ASP A 409 -17.58 -30.71 -13.23
N GLY A 410 -17.75 -30.44 -11.94
CA GLY A 410 -19.05 -30.16 -11.33
C GLY A 410 -19.97 -31.36 -11.30
N SER A 411 -19.48 -32.58 -11.46
CA SER A 411 -20.24 -33.83 -11.39
C SER A 411 -19.76 -34.70 -10.23
N PHE A 412 -20.64 -34.97 -9.26
CA PHE A 412 -20.24 -35.70 -8.05
C PHE A 412 -20.20 -37.21 -8.33
N GLY A 413 -19.10 -37.64 -8.95
CA GLY A 413 -18.85 -39.01 -9.35
C GLY A 413 -18.17 -39.88 -8.28
N PRO A 414 -17.81 -41.13 -8.63
CA PRO A 414 -17.16 -42.07 -7.70
C PRO A 414 -15.83 -41.58 -7.13
N ALA A 415 -15.02 -40.85 -7.93
CA ALA A 415 -13.76 -40.26 -7.48
C ALA A 415 -13.99 -39.20 -6.39
N THR A 416 -14.91 -38.26 -6.63
CA THR A 416 -15.30 -37.24 -5.65
C THR A 416 -15.87 -37.88 -4.38
N LYS A 417 -16.72 -38.91 -4.49
CA LYS A 417 -17.22 -39.64 -3.31
C LYS A 417 -16.10 -40.26 -2.49
N THR A 418 -15.15 -40.92 -3.15
CA THR A 418 -14.00 -41.56 -2.49
C THR A 418 -13.15 -40.51 -1.77
N ALA A 419 -12.88 -39.38 -2.41
CA ALA A 419 -12.15 -38.27 -1.82
C ALA A 419 -12.87 -37.67 -0.60
N VAL A 420 -14.19 -37.48 -0.69
CA VAL A 420 -15.01 -37.00 0.45
C VAL A 420 -14.96 -37.98 1.62
N THR A 421 -15.14 -39.28 1.38
CA THR A 421 -15.08 -40.30 2.43
C THR A 421 -13.70 -40.34 3.10
N ALA A 422 -12.62 -40.24 2.31
CA ALA A 422 -11.25 -40.18 2.83
C ALA A 422 -11.01 -38.91 3.66
N TYR A 423 -11.49 -37.76 3.17
CA TYR A 423 -11.41 -36.49 3.89
C TYR A 423 -12.15 -36.54 5.22
N GLN A 424 -13.40 -37.03 5.22
CA GLN A 424 -14.21 -37.17 6.42
C GLN A 424 -13.53 -38.07 7.45
N ALA A 425 -13.00 -39.23 7.03
CA ALA A 425 -12.28 -40.13 7.92
C ALA A 425 -11.02 -39.47 8.53
N ALA A 426 -10.23 -38.77 7.72
CA ALA A 426 -9.03 -38.06 8.19
C ALA A 426 -9.34 -36.91 9.17
N ARG A 427 -10.54 -36.31 9.08
CA ARG A 427 -11.01 -35.23 9.96
C ARG A 427 -11.86 -35.72 11.15
N GLY A 428 -12.06 -37.02 11.31
CA GLY A 428 -12.89 -37.58 12.38
C GLY A 428 -14.39 -37.27 12.23
N LEU A 429 -14.84 -36.97 11.01
CA LEU A 429 -16.25 -36.78 10.66
C LEU A 429 -16.92 -38.12 10.33
N ASN A 430 -18.25 -38.14 10.26
CA ASN A 430 -18.96 -39.32 9.72
C ASN A 430 -18.57 -39.52 8.25
N ALA A 431 -17.94 -40.66 7.92
CA ALA A 431 -17.40 -40.95 6.60
C ALA A 431 -18.46 -41.55 5.65
N ASP A 432 -19.60 -40.86 5.51
CA ASP A 432 -20.75 -41.29 4.70
C ASP A 432 -20.64 -40.91 3.20
N GLY A 433 -19.62 -40.14 2.83
CA GLY A 433 -19.44 -39.65 1.46
C GLY A 433 -20.38 -38.50 1.08
N VAL A 434 -21.08 -37.90 2.05
CA VAL A 434 -21.99 -36.76 1.86
C VAL A 434 -21.36 -35.49 2.43
N VAL A 435 -21.21 -34.47 1.61
CA VAL A 435 -20.72 -33.15 2.04
C VAL A 435 -21.87 -32.36 2.67
N GLY A 436 -22.19 -32.68 3.92
CA GLY A 436 -23.13 -31.91 4.75
C GLY A 436 -22.49 -30.69 5.42
N ALA A 437 -23.25 -29.95 6.22
CA ALA A 437 -22.79 -28.70 6.87
C ALA A 437 -21.46 -28.85 7.64
N ARG A 438 -21.26 -29.97 8.34
CA ARG A 438 -20.01 -30.25 9.08
C ARG A 438 -18.82 -30.44 8.16
N THR A 439 -18.98 -31.19 7.07
CA THR A 439 -17.94 -31.40 6.07
C THR A 439 -17.64 -30.12 5.31
N TRP A 440 -18.67 -29.33 4.95
CA TRP A 440 -18.49 -28.00 4.36
C TRP A 440 -17.69 -27.07 5.27
N THR A 441 -18.05 -27.00 6.56
CA THR A 441 -17.36 -26.17 7.55
C THR A 441 -15.87 -26.53 7.64
N ALA A 442 -15.55 -27.82 7.70
CA ALA A 442 -14.17 -28.29 7.74
C ALA A 442 -13.41 -28.00 6.44
N LEU A 443 -14.03 -28.25 5.27
CA LEU A 443 -13.42 -28.00 3.96
C LEU A 443 -13.10 -26.51 3.78
N LEU A 444 -14.06 -25.64 4.09
CA LEU A 444 -13.95 -24.19 3.89
C LEU A 444 -13.01 -23.52 4.90
N SER A 445 -12.78 -24.11 6.07
CA SER A 445 -11.91 -23.53 7.11
C SER A 445 -10.47 -24.07 7.09
N ALA A 446 -10.14 -24.95 6.16
CA ALA A 446 -8.80 -25.53 6.05
C ALA A 446 -7.71 -24.46 5.83
N GLY A 447 -6.48 -24.73 6.26
CA GLY A 447 -5.32 -23.84 6.11
C GLY A 447 -4.88 -23.17 7.41
N ALA A 448 -4.19 -22.04 7.29
CA ALA A 448 -3.59 -21.30 8.41
C ALA A 448 -4.62 -20.89 9.47
N THR A 449 -4.17 -20.61 10.69
CA THR A 449 -5.04 -20.28 11.84
C THR A 449 -4.66 -18.92 12.46
N PRO A 450 -4.69 -17.82 11.68
CA PRO A 450 -4.32 -16.50 12.18
C PRO A 450 -5.30 -16.02 13.26
N SER A 451 -4.84 -15.14 14.15
CA SER A 451 -5.75 -14.43 15.04
C SER A 451 -6.53 -13.39 14.26
N LEU A 452 -7.86 -13.53 14.17
CA LEU A 452 -8.72 -12.54 13.51
C LEU A 452 -9.64 -11.85 14.51
N GLN A 453 -9.83 -10.54 14.32
CA GLN A 453 -10.68 -9.70 15.15
C GLN A 453 -11.29 -8.57 14.31
N GLN A 454 -12.19 -7.79 14.90
CA GLN A 454 -12.81 -6.65 14.22
C GLN A 454 -11.76 -5.71 13.61
N GLY A 455 -11.96 -5.34 12.35
CA GLY A 455 -11.02 -4.52 11.57
C GLY A 455 -10.01 -5.33 10.74
N ALA A 456 -9.88 -6.65 10.98
CA ALA A 456 -9.14 -7.51 10.06
C ALA A 456 -9.82 -7.55 8.68
N SER A 457 -9.04 -7.73 7.62
CA SER A 457 -9.54 -7.91 6.27
C SER A 457 -8.66 -8.87 5.48
N GLY A 458 -9.16 -9.38 4.35
CA GLY A 458 -8.43 -10.28 3.45
C GLY A 458 -9.05 -11.66 3.30
N ASP A 459 -8.33 -12.57 2.65
CA ASP A 459 -8.85 -13.87 2.24
C ASP A 459 -9.09 -14.81 3.42
N GLU A 460 -8.38 -14.64 4.52
CA GLU A 460 -8.59 -15.37 5.77
C GLU A 460 -9.92 -14.98 6.42
N VAL A 461 -10.34 -13.73 6.25
CA VAL A 461 -11.68 -13.27 6.68
C VAL A 461 -12.75 -13.83 5.75
N LYS A 462 -12.55 -13.82 4.42
CA LYS A 462 -13.49 -14.48 3.49
C LYS A 462 -13.63 -15.97 3.78
N ARG A 463 -12.52 -16.64 4.08
CA ARG A 463 -12.49 -18.07 4.45
C ARG A 463 -13.28 -18.32 5.73
N LEU A 464 -13.10 -17.48 6.75
CA LEU A 464 -13.89 -17.49 7.96
C LEU A 464 -15.39 -17.30 7.66
N GLN A 465 -15.76 -16.28 6.88
CA GLN A 465 -17.16 -15.95 6.56
C GLN A 465 -17.87 -17.11 5.81
N ARG A 466 -17.18 -17.77 4.88
CA ARG A 466 -17.68 -18.99 4.20
C ARG A 466 -17.89 -20.14 5.18
N ALA A 467 -16.91 -20.42 6.03
CA ALA A 467 -17.01 -21.47 7.04
C ALA A 467 -18.13 -21.20 8.05
N LEU A 468 -18.30 -19.95 8.49
CA LEU A 468 -19.41 -19.54 9.37
C LEU A 468 -20.77 -19.69 8.67
N THR A 469 -20.86 -19.34 7.38
CA THR A 469 -22.09 -19.54 6.60
C THR A 469 -22.50 -21.01 6.55
N ALA A 470 -21.53 -21.91 6.32
CA ALA A 470 -21.77 -23.35 6.37
C ALA A 470 -22.15 -23.85 7.77
N ALA A 471 -21.45 -23.38 8.82
CA ALA A 471 -21.63 -23.86 10.19
C ALA A 471 -22.95 -23.40 10.84
N LEU A 472 -23.38 -22.18 10.54
CA LEU A 472 -24.57 -21.55 11.09
C LEU A 472 -25.83 -21.83 10.26
N GLY A 473 -25.67 -22.23 9.00
CA GLY A 473 -26.78 -22.38 8.06
C GLY A 473 -27.45 -21.06 7.68
N SER A 474 -26.79 -19.93 7.93
CA SER A 474 -27.25 -18.58 7.61
C SER A 474 -26.14 -17.79 6.95
N THR A 475 -26.48 -16.97 5.96
CA THR A 475 -25.50 -16.22 5.16
C THR A 475 -24.76 -15.20 6.02
N VAL A 476 -23.43 -15.33 6.08
CA VAL A 476 -22.52 -14.28 6.51
C VAL A 476 -21.96 -13.65 5.24
N GLY A 477 -22.16 -12.35 5.03
CA GLY A 477 -21.64 -11.66 3.83
C GLY A 477 -20.14 -11.92 3.67
N VAL A 478 -19.72 -12.41 2.49
CA VAL A 478 -18.32 -12.75 2.20
C VAL A 478 -17.63 -11.57 1.52
N ASP A 479 -17.51 -10.47 2.26
CA ASP A 479 -16.88 -9.23 1.79
C ASP A 479 -15.38 -9.16 2.13
N GLY A 480 -14.86 -10.13 2.89
CA GLY A 480 -13.48 -10.14 3.36
C GLY A 480 -13.18 -9.08 4.41
N SER A 481 -14.21 -8.45 4.98
CA SER A 481 -14.10 -7.46 6.05
C SER A 481 -14.62 -8.04 7.36
N PHE A 482 -13.79 -8.02 8.41
CA PHE A 482 -14.19 -8.46 9.73
C PHE A 482 -14.92 -7.30 10.43
N GLY A 483 -16.11 -6.98 9.91
CA GLY A 483 -16.99 -5.95 10.45
C GLY A 483 -17.93 -6.46 11.54
N PRO A 484 -18.85 -5.60 12.02
CA PRO A 484 -19.81 -5.96 13.07
C PRO A 484 -20.65 -7.21 12.77
N ALA A 485 -21.04 -7.44 11.51
CA ALA A 485 -21.78 -8.63 11.11
C ALA A 485 -20.95 -9.92 11.30
N THR A 486 -19.67 -9.90 10.93
CA THR A 486 -18.73 -11.01 11.13
C THR A 486 -18.48 -11.25 12.62
N VAL A 487 -18.34 -10.19 13.44
CA VAL A 487 -18.23 -10.30 14.90
C VAL A 487 -19.45 -11.02 15.49
N THR A 488 -20.66 -10.61 15.09
CA THR A 488 -21.90 -11.27 15.54
C THR A 488 -21.94 -12.73 15.12
N ALA A 489 -21.57 -13.05 13.88
CA ALA A 489 -21.52 -14.43 13.39
C ALA A 489 -20.52 -15.28 14.18
N VAL A 490 -19.33 -14.75 14.47
CA VAL A 490 -18.31 -15.44 15.30
C VAL A 490 -18.83 -15.70 16.70
N ARG A 491 -19.44 -14.69 17.36
CA ARG A 491 -20.02 -14.88 18.70
C ARG A 491 -21.13 -15.92 18.70
N ASN A 492 -22.04 -15.87 17.71
CA ASN A 492 -23.11 -16.86 17.57
C ASN A 492 -22.54 -18.28 17.40
N TYR A 493 -21.52 -18.43 16.55
CA TYR A 493 -20.82 -19.70 16.37
C TYR A 493 -20.20 -20.17 17.68
N GLN A 494 -19.39 -19.33 18.33
CA GLN A 494 -18.73 -19.63 19.61
C GLN A 494 -19.75 -20.08 20.68
N THR A 495 -20.83 -19.31 20.87
CA THR A 495 -21.91 -19.67 21.80
C THR A 495 -22.53 -21.02 21.45
N SER A 496 -22.86 -21.26 20.18
CA SER A 496 -23.46 -22.52 19.73
C SER A 496 -22.55 -23.74 19.92
N ARG A 497 -21.23 -23.53 20.03
CA ARG A 497 -20.22 -24.59 20.21
C ARG A 497 -19.67 -24.69 21.63
N GLY A 498 -20.18 -23.88 22.57
CA GLY A 498 -19.72 -23.84 23.96
C GLY A 498 -18.31 -23.26 24.12
N LEU A 499 -17.88 -22.40 23.20
CA LEU A 499 -16.64 -21.64 23.29
C LEU A 499 -16.89 -20.28 23.98
N THR A 500 -15.83 -19.64 24.46
CA THR A 500 -15.90 -18.24 24.91
C THR A 500 -16.37 -17.35 23.76
N ALA A 501 -17.52 -16.68 23.92
CA ALA A 501 -18.13 -15.85 22.88
C ALA A 501 -17.56 -14.41 22.87
N ASP A 502 -16.24 -14.30 22.75
CA ASP A 502 -15.53 -13.01 22.75
C ASP A 502 -15.59 -12.28 21.40
N GLY A 503 -15.89 -13.00 20.31
CA GLY A 503 -15.86 -12.46 18.94
C GLY A 503 -14.46 -12.47 18.32
N LEU A 504 -13.48 -13.09 18.97
CA LEU A 504 -12.12 -13.26 18.47
C LEU A 504 -11.96 -14.67 17.86
N VAL A 505 -11.32 -14.75 16.70
CA VAL A 505 -11.03 -16.03 16.06
C VAL A 505 -9.58 -16.41 16.34
N GLY A 506 -9.38 -17.05 17.48
CA GLY A 506 -8.11 -17.65 17.87
C GLY A 506 -8.04 -19.16 17.57
N PRO A 507 -6.98 -19.85 18.05
CA PRO A 507 -6.76 -21.28 17.81
C PRO A 507 -7.94 -22.18 18.18
N GLY A 508 -8.67 -21.87 19.26
CA GLY A 508 -9.85 -22.64 19.67
C GLY A 508 -11.01 -22.56 18.67
N THR A 509 -11.31 -21.36 18.17
CA THR A 509 -12.35 -21.14 17.15
C THR A 509 -11.99 -21.82 15.84
N TRP A 510 -10.73 -21.68 15.39
CA TRP A 510 -10.26 -22.37 14.18
C TRP A 510 -10.30 -23.89 14.30
N THR A 511 -9.88 -24.44 15.43
CA THR A 511 -9.91 -25.89 15.68
C THR A 511 -11.34 -26.42 15.61
N ALA A 512 -12.32 -25.68 16.17
CA ALA A 512 -13.72 -26.06 16.08
C ALA A 512 -14.23 -26.07 14.62
N LEU A 513 -13.94 -25.02 13.85
CA LEU A 513 -14.32 -24.95 12.44
C LEU A 513 -13.68 -26.08 11.61
N GLN A 514 -12.37 -26.32 11.79
CA GLN A 514 -11.61 -27.31 11.02
C GLN A 514 -11.97 -28.76 11.36
N THR A 515 -12.58 -28.99 12.53
CA THR A 515 -13.16 -30.29 12.93
C THR A 515 -14.66 -30.40 12.58
N GLY A 516 -15.18 -29.44 11.82
CA GLY A 516 -16.57 -29.40 11.36
C GLY A 516 -17.57 -29.33 12.52
N ARG A 517 -17.20 -28.70 13.64
CA ARG A 517 -18.06 -28.59 14.82
C ARG A 517 -19.17 -27.57 14.67
#